data_AF-A0A2W0H834-F1
#
_entry.id   AF-A0A2W0H834-F1
#
_cell.length_a   1.000
_cell.length_b   1.000
_cell.length_c   1.000
_cell.angle_alpha   90.00
_cell.angle_beta   90.00
_cell.angle_gamma   90.00
#
_symmetry.space_group_name_H-M   'P 1'
#
loop_
_entity.id
_entity.type
_entity.pdbx_description
1 polymer ?
#
loop_
_entity_poly.entity_id
_entity_poly.type
_entity_poly.pdbx_seq_one_letter_code
_entity_poly.pdbx_strand_id
1 'polypeptide(L)'
;MKSLPQSFLGQKVSMDGRTRNYVVRYEEHIGKNKTHVLLFEQDTPVIFAVMSSEGNFLDSFYLSGKTNQASTNALERYKEITERKKKHRMTQDDLRDALKTEPDAKMKNENIMKHLIDEHLEDIKHQYPSRLLMLQKTEGKHEDSLIMLALREALHMANARKSFTFLTAHRFDSSVPELGYIIDQYPDVLQDICDYYMEYNEVKIVRRLLLNTAESVPLDQKDIVESLLTLAGRMDHIHYSNLLKNVLSILFKRVKQTAGATPKAWLNDTVSDRQIRHSIAAVLKSKKIG
;
A
#
# COMPACT_ATOMS: atom_id res chain seq x y z
N MET A 1 7.59 21.29 -3.02
CA MET A 1 7.28 20.06 -2.26
C MET A 1 7.40 18.88 -3.20
N LYS A 2 8.01 17.77 -2.77
CA LYS A 2 8.05 16.55 -3.59
C LYS A 2 6.66 15.93 -3.61
N SER A 3 6.13 15.63 -4.79
CA SER A 3 4.93 14.81 -4.93
C SER A 3 5.32 13.34 -4.96
N LEU A 4 4.43 12.48 -4.50
CA LEU A 4 4.63 11.05 -4.61
C LEU A 4 4.78 10.64 -6.10
N PRO A 5 5.56 9.58 -6.40
CA PRO A 5 5.65 9.03 -7.74
C PRO A 5 4.27 8.67 -8.30
N GLN A 6 4.10 8.71 -9.63
CA GLN A 6 2.84 8.32 -10.26
C GLN A 6 2.80 6.83 -10.63
N SER A 7 1.61 6.24 -10.57
CA SER A 7 1.27 4.99 -11.25
C SER A 7 0.41 5.31 -12.46
N PHE A 8 0.84 4.80 -13.60
CA PHE A 8 0.18 4.95 -14.89
C PHE A 8 -0.84 3.84 -15.13
N LEU A 9 -0.85 2.77 -14.33
CA LEU A 9 -1.81 1.68 -14.46
C LEU A 9 -3.26 2.21 -14.44
N GLY A 10 -4.03 1.77 -15.46
CA GLY A 10 -5.41 2.17 -15.70
C GLY A 10 -5.59 3.52 -16.39
N GLN A 11 -4.52 4.31 -16.61
CA GLN A 11 -4.65 5.61 -17.26
C GLN A 11 -4.95 5.46 -18.75
N LYS A 12 -5.86 6.30 -19.24
CA LYS A 12 -6.16 6.45 -20.67
C LYS A 12 -5.20 7.46 -21.27
N VAL A 13 -4.59 7.10 -22.39
CA VAL A 13 -3.63 7.94 -23.10
C VAL A 13 -4.01 8.06 -24.56
N SER A 14 -3.91 9.28 -25.09
CA SER A 14 -4.10 9.57 -26.51
C SER A 14 -2.76 9.95 -27.13
N MET A 15 -2.50 9.42 -28.33
CA MET A 15 -1.34 9.86 -29.13
C MET A 15 -1.82 10.88 -30.17
N ASP A 16 -1.14 12.03 -30.20
CA ASP A 16 -1.18 13.03 -31.29
C ASP A 16 -2.56 13.58 -31.65
N GLY A 17 -3.39 13.92 -30.66
CA GLY A 17 -4.69 14.56 -30.90
C GLY A 17 -5.71 13.69 -31.66
N ARG A 18 -5.40 12.41 -31.86
CA ARG A 18 -6.33 11.44 -32.46
C ARG A 18 -7.36 11.00 -31.43
N THR A 19 -8.54 10.60 -31.89
CA THR A 19 -9.65 10.07 -31.07
C THR A 19 -9.37 8.68 -30.48
N ARG A 20 -8.27 8.02 -30.88
CA ARG A 20 -7.94 6.67 -30.44
C ARG A 20 -7.26 6.73 -29.07
N ASN A 21 -7.92 6.13 -28.09
CA ASN A 21 -7.43 6.05 -26.72
C ASN A 21 -6.84 4.66 -26.47
N TYR A 22 -5.71 4.62 -25.78
CA TYR A 22 -5.09 3.42 -25.28
C TYR A 22 -5.12 3.40 -23.76
N VAL A 23 -5.07 2.22 -23.15
CA VAL A 23 -5.03 2.07 -21.69
C VAL A 23 -3.74 1.40 -21.26
N VAL A 24 -3.07 1.95 -20.25
CA VAL A 24 -1.92 1.29 -19.62
C VAL A 24 -2.44 0.16 -18.75
N ARG A 25 -2.13 -1.09 -19.12
CA ARG A 25 -2.49 -2.29 -18.32
C ARG A 25 -1.30 -3.10 -17.81
N TYR A 26 -0.10 -2.68 -18.18
CA TYR A 26 1.16 -3.18 -17.65
C TYR A 26 2.07 -1.99 -17.43
N GLU A 27 2.70 -1.94 -16.26
CA GLU A 27 3.75 -0.99 -15.94
C GLU A 27 4.85 -1.68 -15.15
N GLU A 28 6.10 -1.28 -15.39
CA GLU A 28 7.26 -1.79 -14.67
C GLU A 28 8.25 -0.65 -14.48
N HIS A 29 8.53 -0.32 -13.22
CA HIS A 29 9.49 0.74 -12.90
C HIS A 29 10.93 0.25 -13.11
N ILE A 30 11.67 0.97 -13.96
CA ILE A 30 13.06 0.67 -14.32
C ILE A 30 13.96 1.79 -13.79
N GLY A 31 14.62 1.52 -12.67
CA GLY A 31 15.42 2.51 -11.96
C GLY A 31 14.55 3.62 -11.35
N LYS A 32 15.11 4.83 -11.22
CA LYS A 32 14.45 5.94 -10.49
C LYS A 32 13.49 6.76 -11.33
N ASN A 33 13.74 6.89 -12.64
CA ASN A 33 13.11 7.93 -13.48
C ASN A 33 12.40 7.38 -14.73
N LYS A 34 12.36 6.06 -14.93
CA LYS A 34 11.79 5.45 -16.12
C LYS A 34 10.81 4.34 -15.74
N THR A 35 9.75 4.24 -16.51
CA THR A 35 8.75 3.18 -16.40
C THR A 35 8.50 2.61 -17.79
N HIS A 36 8.63 1.29 -17.92
CA HIS A 36 8.20 0.59 -19.12
C HIS A 36 6.70 0.33 -19.02
N VAL A 37 5.96 0.62 -20.08
CA VAL A 37 4.51 0.40 -20.13
C VAL A 37 4.11 -0.32 -21.41
N LEU A 38 3.07 -1.15 -21.30
CA LEU A 38 2.35 -1.64 -22.47
C LEU A 38 1.00 -0.94 -22.53
N LEU A 39 0.73 -0.28 -23.66
CA LEU A 39 -0.57 0.32 -23.93
C LEU A 39 -1.42 -0.63 -24.75
N PHE A 40 -2.68 -0.72 -24.34
CA PHE A 40 -3.63 -1.68 -24.87
C PHE A 40 -4.70 -0.97 -25.68
N GLU A 41 -5.04 -1.61 -26.79
CA GLU A 41 -6.31 -1.40 -27.45
C GLU A 41 -7.20 -2.60 -27.13
N GLN A 42 -8.34 -2.34 -26.50
CA GLN A 42 -9.16 -3.39 -25.89
C GLN A 42 -8.30 -4.26 -24.97
N ASP A 43 -8.16 -5.56 -25.26
CA ASP A 43 -7.39 -6.52 -24.48
C ASP A 43 -6.05 -6.91 -25.13
N THR A 44 -5.67 -6.26 -26.24
CA THR A 44 -4.43 -6.56 -26.97
C THR A 44 -3.36 -5.48 -26.71
N PRO A 45 -2.13 -5.85 -26.30
CA PRO A 45 -1.03 -4.88 -26.21
C PRO A 45 -0.62 -4.47 -27.62
N VAL A 46 -0.63 -3.16 -27.90
CA VAL A 46 -0.37 -2.61 -29.24
C VAL A 46 0.84 -1.70 -29.30
N ILE A 47 1.19 -1.05 -28.19
CA ILE A 47 2.32 -0.11 -28.11
C ILE A 47 3.15 -0.46 -26.88
N PHE A 48 4.47 -0.52 -27.06
CA PHE A 48 5.42 -0.42 -25.97
C PHE A 48 5.88 1.03 -25.85
N ALA A 49 5.98 1.52 -24.62
CA ALA A 49 6.50 2.85 -24.37
C ALA A 49 7.37 2.90 -23.12
N VAL A 50 8.28 3.87 -23.12
CA VAL A 50 9.07 4.27 -21.96
C VAL A 50 8.57 5.62 -21.50
N MET A 51 8.07 5.69 -20.28
CA MET A 51 7.59 6.93 -19.66
C MET A 51 8.59 7.42 -18.61
N SER A 52 8.68 8.74 -18.48
CA SER A 52 9.36 9.37 -17.35
C SER A 52 8.53 9.24 -16.07
N SER A 53 9.14 9.50 -14.90
CA SER A 53 8.44 9.57 -13.61
C SER A 53 7.32 10.62 -13.57
N GLU A 54 7.35 11.60 -14.47
CA GLU A 54 6.36 12.68 -14.59
C GLU A 54 5.23 12.34 -15.58
N GLY A 55 5.32 11.20 -16.28
CA GLY A 55 4.30 10.78 -17.24
C GLY A 55 4.57 11.18 -18.69
N ASN A 56 5.67 11.87 -18.98
CA ASN A 56 6.07 12.17 -20.36
C ASN A 56 6.57 10.92 -21.08
N PHE A 57 6.15 10.71 -22.33
CA PHE A 57 6.71 9.68 -23.20
C PHE A 57 8.15 10.04 -23.59
N LEU A 58 9.08 9.16 -23.24
CA LEU A 58 10.49 9.24 -23.65
C LEU A 58 10.76 8.49 -24.94
N ASP A 59 10.06 7.36 -25.14
CA ASP A 59 10.08 6.58 -26.37
C ASP A 59 8.76 5.80 -26.47
N SER A 60 8.28 5.53 -27.69
CA SER A 60 7.11 4.69 -27.93
C SER A 60 7.09 4.16 -29.36
N PHE A 61 6.68 2.91 -29.54
CA PHE A 61 6.47 2.32 -30.86
C PHE A 61 5.41 1.23 -30.87
N TYR A 62 4.78 1.05 -32.04
CA TYR A 62 3.84 -0.04 -32.28
C TYR A 62 4.55 -1.39 -32.31
N LEU A 63 3.97 -2.36 -31.60
CA LEU A 63 4.48 -3.73 -31.49
C LEU A 63 4.33 -4.55 -32.78
N SER A 64 3.54 -4.06 -33.76
CA SER A 64 3.30 -4.74 -35.04
C SER A 64 4.47 -4.64 -36.04
N GLY A 65 5.42 -3.71 -35.83
CA GLY A 65 6.48 -3.45 -36.80
C GLY A 65 7.88 -3.25 -36.22
N LYS A 66 8.02 -3.15 -34.89
CA LYS A 66 9.30 -2.97 -34.20
C LYS A 66 9.29 -3.74 -32.87
N THR A 67 10.45 -4.29 -32.52
CA THR A 67 10.72 -4.87 -31.21
C THR A 67 12.12 -4.50 -30.76
N ASN A 68 12.31 -4.40 -29.45
CA ASN A 68 13.61 -4.35 -28.81
C ASN A 68 13.60 -5.30 -27.59
N GLN A 69 14.75 -5.48 -26.95
CA GLN A 69 14.87 -6.37 -25.79
C GLN A 69 13.87 -6.00 -24.68
N ALA A 70 13.68 -4.71 -24.41
CA ALA A 70 12.78 -4.24 -23.37
C ALA A 70 11.32 -4.57 -23.67
N SER A 71 10.86 -4.36 -24.90
CA SER A 71 9.49 -4.71 -25.31
C SER A 71 9.27 -6.22 -25.32
N THR A 72 10.27 -7.01 -25.72
CA THR A 72 10.20 -8.48 -25.68
C THR A 72 10.05 -8.97 -24.25
N ASN A 73 10.90 -8.48 -23.34
CA ASN A 73 10.85 -8.84 -21.92
C ASN A 73 9.50 -8.44 -21.30
N ALA A 74 9.00 -7.23 -21.58
CA ALA A 74 7.71 -6.77 -21.07
C ALA A 74 6.55 -7.64 -21.58
N LEU A 75 6.56 -8.03 -22.86
CA LEU A 75 5.54 -8.92 -23.43
C LEU A 75 5.60 -10.34 -22.84
N GLU A 76 6.81 -10.89 -22.65
CA GLU A 76 6.99 -12.19 -22.02
C GLU A 76 6.51 -12.18 -20.57
N ARG A 77 6.86 -11.14 -19.81
CA ARG A 77 6.40 -10.95 -18.43
C ARG A 77 4.89 -10.80 -18.36
N TYR A 78 4.30 -10.00 -19.25
CA TYR A 78 2.84 -9.87 -19.34
C TYR A 78 2.14 -11.19 -19.67
N LYS A 79 2.70 -11.99 -20.60
CA LYS A 79 2.19 -13.32 -20.92
C LYS A 79 2.25 -14.24 -19.71
N GLU A 80 3.36 -14.25 -18.98
CA GLU A 80 3.50 -15.02 -17.74
C GLU A 80 2.42 -14.66 -16.72
N ILE A 81 2.23 -13.35 -16.45
CA ILE A 81 1.19 -12.85 -15.54
C ILE A 81 -0.19 -13.32 -15.99
N THR A 82 -0.49 -13.22 -17.29
CA THR A 82 -1.78 -13.62 -17.85
C THR A 82 -2.03 -15.12 -17.71
N GLU A 83 -1.02 -15.96 -17.97
CA GLU A 83 -1.14 -17.42 -17.78
C GLU A 83 -1.30 -17.82 -16.32
N ARG A 84 -0.62 -17.13 -15.39
CA ARG A 84 -0.77 -17.36 -13.95
C ARG A 84 -2.19 -17.01 -13.48
N LYS A 85 -2.72 -15.85 -13.91
CA LYS A 85 -4.08 -15.41 -13.58
C LYS A 85 -5.18 -16.36 -14.07
N LYS A 86 -4.93 -17.14 -15.14
CA LYS A 86 -5.89 -18.19 -15.59
C LYS A 86 -6.09 -19.31 -14.57
N LYS A 87 -5.20 -19.47 -13.58
CA LYS A 87 -5.36 -20.44 -12.48
C LYS A 87 -6.44 -20.01 -11.48
N HIS A 88 -6.66 -18.70 -11.35
CA HIS A 88 -7.67 -18.10 -10.47
C HIS A 88 -8.85 -17.61 -11.34
N ARG A 89 -9.67 -18.55 -11.83
CA ARG A 89 -10.73 -18.24 -12.79
C ARG A 89 -11.82 -17.38 -12.16
N MET A 90 -11.81 -16.10 -12.49
CA MET A 90 -12.88 -15.14 -12.27
C MET A 90 -13.38 -14.64 -13.62
N THR A 91 -14.69 -14.71 -13.83
CA THR A 91 -15.34 -14.19 -15.04
C THR A 91 -15.40 -12.66 -15.01
N GLN A 92 -15.71 -12.02 -16.14
CA GLN A 92 -15.94 -10.58 -16.16
C GLN A 92 -17.12 -10.17 -15.27
N ASP A 93 -18.16 -11.00 -15.19
CA ASP A 93 -19.30 -10.76 -14.31
C ASP A 93 -18.91 -10.84 -12.83
N ASP A 94 -18.05 -11.80 -12.45
CA ASP A 94 -17.51 -11.90 -11.10
C ASP A 94 -16.72 -10.63 -10.72
N LEU A 95 -15.85 -10.16 -11.63
CA LEU A 95 -15.05 -8.96 -11.40
C LEU A 95 -15.90 -7.70 -11.28
N ARG A 96 -16.96 -7.57 -12.09
CA ARG A 96 -17.92 -6.45 -12.00
C ARG A 96 -18.73 -6.49 -10.72
N ASP A 97 -19.10 -7.69 -10.26
CA ASP A 97 -19.81 -7.85 -8.99
C ASP A 97 -18.91 -7.54 -7.80
N ALA A 98 -17.62 -7.90 -7.88
CA ALA A 98 -16.61 -7.62 -6.85
C ALA A 98 -16.23 -6.14 -6.67
N LEU A 99 -16.67 -5.26 -7.57
CA LEU A 99 -16.56 -3.80 -7.40
C LEU A 99 -17.61 -3.23 -6.42
N LYS A 100 -18.58 -4.03 -6.00
CA LYS A 100 -19.61 -3.65 -5.02
C LYS A 100 -19.21 -4.06 -3.61
N THR A 101 -19.90 -3.49 -2.63
CA THR A 101 -19.83 -3.89 -1.23
C THR A 101 -20.46 -5.26 -1.03
N GLU A 102 -20.13 -5.93 0.07
CA GLU A 102 -20.66 -7.26 0.39
C GLU A 102 -22.20 -7.35 0.38
N PRO A 103 -22.97 -6.39 0.95
CA PRO A 103 -24.43 -6.44 0.91
C PRO A 103 -25.03 -6.32 -0.50
N ASP A 104 -24.34 -5.63 -1.41
CA ASP A 104 -24.82 -5.34 -2.77
C ASP A 104 -24.27 -6.32 -3.82
N ALA A 105 -23.26 -7.10 -3.45
CA ALA A 105 -22.67 -8.14 -4.27
C ALA A 105 -23.59 -9.37 -4.33
N LYS A 106 -23.78 -9.91 -5.52
CA LYS A 106 -24.56 -11.14 -5.72
C LYS A 106 -23.77 -12.38 -5.33
N MET A 107 -22.44 -12.32 -5.39
CA MET A 107 -21.49 -13.40 -5.03
C MET A 107 -21.89 -14.77 -5.60
N LYS A 108 -22.32 -14.79 -6.88
CA LYS A 108 -22.74 -16.04 -7.56
C LYS A 108 -21.66 -17.12 -7.54
N ASN A 109 -20.41 -16.70 -7.54
CA ASN A 109 -19.25 -17.56 -7.31
C ASN A 109 -18.97 -17.61 -5.80
N GLU A 110 -19.30 -18.73 -5.17
CA GLU A 110 -19.11 -18.95 -3.72
C GLU A 110 -17.64 -18.80 -3.28
N ASN A 111 -16.69 -19.01 -4.18
CA ASN A 111 -15.26 -18.90 -3.91
C ASN A 111 -14.66 -17.54 -4.31
N ILE A 112 -15.49 -16.53 -4.63
CA ILE A 112 -15.01 -15.26 -5.18
C ILE A 112 -14.00 -14.57 -4.26
N MET A 113 -14.26 -14.52 -2.95
CA MET A 113 -13.35 -13.91 -1.98
C MET A 113 -11.99 -14.62 -1.96
N LYS A 114 -11.99 -15.95 -1.92
CA LYS A 114 -10.76 -16.74 -1.98
C LYS A 114 -9.96 -16.44 -3.25
N HIS A 115 -10.61 -16.40 -4.41
CA HIS A 115 -9.92 -16.10 -5.67
C HIS A 115 -9.36 -14.68 -5.72
N LEU A 116 -10.08 -13.70 -5.18
CA LEU A 116 -9.59 -12.31 -5.07
C LEU A 116 -8.38 -12.21 -4.14
N ILE A 117 -8.43 -12.88 -2.99
CA ILE A 117 -7.31 -12.93 -2.02
C ILE A 117 -6.09 -13.63 -2.65
N ASP A 118 -6.28 -14.80 -3.26
CA ASP A 118 -5.21 -15.56 -3.90
C ASP A 118 -4.52 -14.74 -5.00
N GLU A 119 -5.30 -14.02 -5.82
CA GLU A 119 -4.74 -13.16 -6.86
C GLU A 119 -3.97 -11.97 -6.27
N HIS A 120 -4.49 -11.29 -5.24
CA HIS A 120 -3.75 -10.22 -4.54
C HIS A 120 -2.45 -10.75 -3.92
N LEU A 121 -2.49 -11.92 -3.29
CA LEU A 121 -1.30 -12.55 -2.71
C LEU A 121 -0.26 -12.90 -3.78
N GLU A 122 -0.69 -13.38 -4.94
CA GLU A 122 0.19 -13.65 -6.06
C GLU A 122 0.81 -12.37 -6.61
N ASP A 123 0.01 -11.32 -6.80
CA ASP A 123 0.46 -10.02 -7.27
C ASP A 123 1.45 -9.38 -6.28
N ILE A 124 1.17 -9.39 -4.97
CA ILE A 124 2.09 -8.91 -3.92
C ILE A 124 3.37 -9.75 -3.91
N LYS A 125 3.29 -11.08 -4.00
CA LYS A 125 4.46 -11.96 -3.92
C LYS A 125 5.47 -11.68 -5.02
N HIS A 126 4.99 -11.42 -6.24
CA HIS A 126 5.81 -11.26 -7.44
C HIS A 126 5.95 -9.80 -7.91
N GLN A 127 5.31 -8.86 -7.21
CA GLN A 127 5.29 -7.44 -7.55
C GLN A 127 4.68 -7.19 -8.93
N TYR A 128 3.56 -7.87 -9.24
CA TYR A 128 2.89 -7.74 -10.52
C TYR A 128 1.95 -6.53 -10.57
N PRO A 129 1.77 -5.94 -11.76
CA PRO A 129 0.65 -5.03 -12.03
C PRO A 129 -0.68 -5.71 -11.77
N SER A 130 -1.43 -5.18 -10.80
CA SER A 130 -2.68 -5.78 -10.34
C SER A 130 -3.85 -5.31 -11.18
N ARG A 131 -4.54 -6.28 -11.81
CA ARG A 131 -5.76 -5.99 -12.57
C ARG A 131 -6.92 -5.64 -11.65
N LEU A 132 -6.94 -6.18 -10.42
CA LEU A 132 -7.98 -5.91 -9.43
C LEU A 132 -7.89 -4.46 -8.96
N LEU A 133 -6.68 -3.99 -8.62
CA LEU A 133 -6.45 -2.60 -8.25
C LEU A 133 -6.69 -1.63 -9.41
N MET A 134 -6.27 -2.02 -10.62
CA MET A 134 -6.59 -1.25 -11.83
C MET A 134 -8.10 -1.09 -11.99
N LEU A 135 -8.86 -2.20 -11.93
CA LEU A 135 -10.30 -2.22 -12.07
C LEU A 135 -10.98 -1.36 -11.00
N GLN A 136 -10.54 -1.48 -9.74
CA GLN A 136 -11.04 -0.66 -8.65
C GLN A 136 -10.79 0.84 -8.89
N LYS A 137 -9.60 1.21 -9.38
CA LYS A 137 -9.24 2.60 -9.67
C LYS A 137 -10.05 3.19 -10.83
N THR A 138 -10.36 2.38 -11.84
CA THR A 138 -11.03 2.86 -13.06
C THR A 138 -12.55 2.78 -13.01
N GLU A 139 -13.10 1.77 -12.32
CA GLU A 139 -14.53 1.45 -12.33
C GLU A 139 -15.15 1.34 -10.92
N GLY A 140 -14.32 1.26 -9.87
CA GLY A 140 -14.78 1.14 -8.50
C GLY A 140 -15.45 2.41 -7.98
N LYS A 141 -16.48 2.21 -7.15
CA LYS A 141 -17.27 3.30 -6.53
C LYS A 141 -17.24 3.27 -5.00
N HIS A 142 -16.75 2.17 -4.43
CA HIS A 142 -16.84 1.87 -3.00
C HIS A 142 -15.44 1.51 -2.47
N GLU A 143 -15.00 2.13 -1.38
CA GLU A 143 -13.71 1.84 -0.72
C GLU A 143 -13.71 0.51 0.06
N ASP A 144 -14.90 -0.05 0.24
CA ASP A 144 -15.24 -1.30 0.90
C ASP A 144 -15.82 -2.33 -0.10
N SER A 145 -15.44 -2.22 -1.37
CA SER A 145 -15.74 -3.26 -2.36
C SER A 145 -15.13 -4.61 -1.97
N LEU A 146 -15.66 -5.71 -2.50
CA LEU A 146 -15.07 -7.05 -2.28
C LEU A 146 -13.60 -7.10 -2.70
N ILE A 147 -13.21 -6.40 -3.77
CA ILE A 147 -11.79 -6.26 -4.18
C ILE A 147 -10.94 -5.63 -3.08
N MET A 148 -11.44 -4.58 -2.44
CA MET A 148 -10.71 -3.87 -1.38
C MET A 148 -10.73 -4.63 -0.06
N LEU A 149 -11.80 -5.35 0.25
CA LEU A 149 -11.85 -6.26 1.40
C LEU A 149 -10.84 -7.39 1.24
N ALA A 150 -10.83 -8.05 0.09
CA ALA A 150 -9.85 -9.08 -0.25
C ALA A 150 -8.40 -8.55 -0.22
N LEU A 151 -8.17 -7.29 -0.63
CA LEU A 151 -6.85 -6.67 -0.50
C LEU A 151 -6.44 -6.56 0.97
N ARG A 152 -7.32 -6.08 1.86
CA ARG A 152 -7.00 -5.95 3.30
C ARG A 152 -6.63 -7.31 3.91
N GLU A 153 -7.40 -8.35 3.61
CA GLU A 153 -7.09 -9.71 4.05
C GLU A 153 -5.75 -10.21 3.49
N ALA A 154 -5.50 -10.02 2.18
CA ALA A 154 -4.23 -10.39 1.56
C ALA A 154 -3.04 -9.64 2.19
N LEU A 155 -3.20 -8.36 2.54
CA LEU A 155 -2.16 -7.57 3.19
C LEU A 155 -1.80 -8.12 4.58
N HIS A 156 -2.77 -8.65 5.33
CA HIS A 156 -2.55 -9.25 6.64
C HIS A 156 -1.89 -10.64 6.57
N MET A 157 -2.00 -11.32 5.43
CA MET A 157 -1.37 -12.63 5.19
C MET A 157 0.01 -12.51 4.51
N ALA A 158 0.27 -11.42 3.81
CA ALA A 158 1.49 -11.22 3.03
C ALA A 158 2.67 -10.70 3.85
N ASN A 159 3.85 -10.74 3.26
CA ASN A 159 5.05 -10.12 3.82
C ASN A 159 4.93 -8.58 3.76
N ALA A 160 5.03 -7.90 4.90
CA ALA A 160 4.80 -6.44 4.99
C ALA A 160 5.71 -5.62 4.06
N ARG A 161 6.99 -6.01 3.88
CA ARG A 161 7.94 -5.31 3.00
C ARG A 161 7.52 -5.41 1.53
N LYS A 162 7.11 -6.61 1.09
CA LYS A 162 6.58 -6.82 -0.26
C LYS A 162 5.25 -6.09 -0.46
N SER A 163 4.37 -6.12 0.54
CA SER A 163 3.11 -5.40 0.53
C SER A 163 3.32 -3.89 0.41
N PHE A 164 4.27 -3.32 1.14
CA PHE A 164 4.60 -1.90 1.05
C PHE A 164 5.11 -1.51 -0.34
N THR A 165 6.01 -2.30 -0.91
CA THR A 165 6.52 -2.09 -2.28
C THR A 165 5.40 -2.18 -3.31
N PHE A 166 4.51 -3.16 -3.15
CA PHE A 166 3.35 -3.36 -4.02
C PHE A 166 2.37 -2.19 -3.94
N LEU A 167 1.99 -1.74 -2.74
CA LEU A 167 1.05 -0.64 -2.53
C LEU A 167 1.58 0.69 -3.08
N THR A 168 2.88 0.96 -2.87
CA THR A 168 3.52 2.19 -3.38
C THR A 168 3.64 2.17 -4.91
N ALA A 169 3.95 1.02 -5.51
CA ALA A 169 3.96 0.87 -6.97
C ALA A 169 2.57 1.12 -7.59
N HIS A 170 1.49 0.69 -6.93
CA HIS A 170 0.12 0.85 -7.44
C HIS A 170 -0.57 2.15 -6.99
N ARG A 171 0.08 2.95 -6.13
CA ARG A 171 -0.50 4.17 -5.54
C ARG A 171 -1.78 3.91 -4.75
N PHE A 172 -1.81 2.79 -4.04
CA PHE A 172 -2.85 2.46 -3.04
C PHE A 172 -2.37 2.83 -1.64
N ASP A 173 -1.91 4.07 -1.49
CA ASP A 173 -1.27 4.56 -0.27
C ASP A 173 -2.21 4.60 0.94
N SER A 174 -3.52 4.74 0.70
CA SER A 174 -4.56 4.69 1.73
C SER A 174 -4.66 3.34 2.43
N SER A 175 -4.17 2.26 1.81
CA SER A 175 -4.12 0.91 2.37
C SER A 175 -2.84 0.61 3.13
N VAL A 176 -1.80 1.45 3.05
CA VAL A 176 -0.55 1.24 3.80
C VAL A 176 -0.75 1.13 5.32
N PRO A 177 -1.64 1.92 5.96
CA PRO A 177 -1.88 1.78 7.40
C PRO A 177 -2.29 0.38 7.85
N GLU A 178 -2.86 -0.45 6.97
CA GLU A 178 -3.19 -1.86 7.28
C GLU A 178 -1.96 -2.68 7.66
N LEU A 179 -0.78 -2.33 7.11
CA LEU A 179 0.47 -3.00 7.45
C LEU A 179 0.85 -2.82 8.92
N GLY A 180 0.31 -1.79 9.58
CA GLY A 180 0.53 -1.56 11.00
C GLY A 180 0.07 -2.73 11.86
N TYR A 181 -0.91 -3.51 11.40
CA TYR A 181 -1.45 -4.67 12.12
C TYR A 181 -0.56 -5.92 12.11
N ILE A 182 0.46 -5.95 11.24
CA ILE A 182 1.35 -7.11 11.07
C ILE A 182 2.84 -6.75 11.20
N ILE A 183 3.14 -5.53 11.63
CA ILE A 183 4.51 -5.00 11.59
C ILE A 183 5.40 -5.59 12.68
N ASP A 184 4.81 -6.22 13.69
CA ASP A 184 5.51 -6.99 14.72
C ASP A 184 6.33 -8.14 14.12
N GLN A 185 5.88 -8.70 12.99
CA GLN A 185 6.60 -9.73 12.25
C GLN A 185 7.72 -9.14 11.37
N TYR A 186 7.73 -7.83 11.14
CA TYR A 186 8.63 -7.13 10.22
C TYR A 186 9.05 -5.75 10.77
N PRO A 187 9.70 -5.69 11.95
CA PRO A 187 9.93 -4.44 12.68
C PRO A 187 10.63 -3.35 11.88
N ASP A 188 11.62 -3.72 11.06
CA ASP A 188 12.40 -2.77 10.26
C ASP A 188 11.56 -2.00 9.23
N VAL A 189 10.41 -2.56 8.82
CA VAL A 189 9.54 -1.96 7.80
C VAL A 189 8.83 -0.71 8.34
N LEU A 190 8.62 -0.61 9.66
CA LEU A 190 7.92 0.55 10.24
C LEU A 190 8.67 1.85 9.98
N GLN A 191 9.98 1.84 10.18
CA GLN A 191 10.86 2.99 9.93
C GLN A 191 10.89 3.33 8.43
N ASP A 192 11.06 2.32 7.57
CA ASP A 192 11.10 2.49 6.11
C ASP A 192 9.83 3.18 5.58
N ILE A 193 8.65 2.75 6.03
CA ILE A 193 7.37 3.35 5.62
C ILE A 193 7.27 4.80 6.12
N CYS A 194 7.62 5.04 7.38
CA CYS A 194 7.55 6.39 7.95
C CYS A 194 8.48 7.35 7.21
N ASP A 195 9.73 6.96 6.95
CA ASP A 195 10.69 7.81 6.25
C ASP A 195 10.25 8.11 4.81
N TYR A 196 9.74 7.09 4.10
CA TYR A 196 9.20 7.27 2.75
C TYR A 196 8.08 8.31 2.73
N TYR A 197 7.00 8.12 3.48
CA TYR A 197 5.85 9.05 3.42
C TYR A 197 6.15 10.43 4.00
N MET A 198 7.08 10.53 4.95
CA MET A 198 7.52 11.81 5.48
C MET A 198 8.30 12.64 4.48
N GLU A 199 9.09 12.01 3.59
CA GLU A 199 9.77 12.70 2.49
C GLU A 199 8.77 13.45 1.58
N TYR A 200 7.56 12.91 1.44
CA TYR A 200 6.48 13.47 0.62
C TYR A 200 5.41 14.23 1.41
N ASN A 201 5.64 14.50 2.71
CA ASN A 201 4.70 15.19 3.60
C ASN A 201 3.31 14.51 3.73
N GLU A 202 3.25 13.18 3.58
CA GLU A 202 2.04 12.38 3.71
C GLU A 202 1.77 11.96 5.16
N VAL A 203 1.69 12.97 6.02
CA VAL A 203 1.56 12.84 7.48
C VAL A 203 0.34 12.01 7.89
N LYS A 204 -0.76 12.08 7.12
CA LYS A 204 -2.00 11.34 7.43
C LYS A 204 -1.80 9.84 7.37
N ILE A 205 -1.00 9.35 6.42
CA ILE A 205 -0.72 7.92 6.24
C ILE A 205 0.12 7.43 7.40
N VAL A 206 1.22 8.12 7.69
CA VAL A 206 2.12 7.80 8.82
C VAL A 206 1.34 7.80 10.13
N ARG A 207 0.48 8.81 10.36
CA ARG A 207 -0.37 8.88 11.55
C ARG A 207 -1.25 7.64 11.70
N ARG A 208 -1.96 7.23 10.64
CA ARG A 208 -2.84 6.05 10.71
C ARG A 208 -2.03 4.77 10.92
N LEU A 209 -0.89 4.62 10.24
CA LEU A 209 0.02 3.49 10.43
C LEU A 209 0.44 3.34 11.89
N LEU A 210 0.96 4.41 12.52
CA LEU A 210 1.43 4.35 13.91
C LEU A 210 0.29 4.03 14.89
N LEU A 211 -0.94 4.50 14.61
CA LEU A 211 -2.10 4.16 15.43
C LEU A 211 -2.49 2.68 15.30
N ASN A 212 -2.54 2.16 14.07
CA ASN A 212 -2.83 0.74 13.82
C ASN A 212 -1.76 -0.18 14.43
N THR A 213 -0.49 0.23 14.38
CA THR A 213 0.60 -0.48 15.07
C THR A 213 0.41 -0.44 16.58
N ALA A 214 0.04 0.70 17.17
CA ALA A 214 -0.23 0.79 18.61
C ALA A 214 -1.39 -0.13 19.07
N GLU A 215 -2.38 -0.37 18.20
CA GLU A 215 -3.52 -1.24 18.47
C GLU A 215 -3.13 -2.74 18.53
N SER A 216 -2.12 -3.16 17.76
CA SER A 216 -1.80 -4.58 17.54
C SER A 216 -0.49 -5.03 18.17
N VAL A 217 0.55 -4.18 18.22
CA VAL A 217 1.90 -4.57 18.63
C VAL A 217 1.90 -5.31 19.98
N PRO A 218 2.56 -6.47 20.12
CA PRO A 218 2.68 -7.16 21.40
C PRO A 218 3.38 -6.27 22.45
N LEU A 219 2.82 -6.19 23.66
CA LEU A 219 3.27 -5.25 24.70
C LEU A 219 4.61 -5.64 25.35
N ASP A 220 5.05 -6.89 25.13
CA ASP A 220 6.32 -7.48 25.56
C ASP A 220 7.45 -7.25 24.54
N GLN A 221 7.12 -6.87 23.30
CA GLN A 221 8.10 -6.53 22.26
C GLN A 221 8.62 -5.10 22.43
N LYS A 222 9.50 -4.93 23.43
CA LYS A 222 10.01 -3.63 23.89
C LYS A 222 10.61 -2.79 22.78
N ASP A 223 11.44 -3.41 21.93
CA ASP A 223 12.16 -2.70 20.85
C ASP A 223 11.19 -2.07 19.83
N ILE A 224 10.12 -2.79 19.47
CA ILE A 224 9.12 -2.29 18.52
C ILE A 224 8.30 -1.17 19.16
N VAL A 225 7.91 -1.35 20.43
CA VAL A 225 7.15 -0.32 21.17
C VAL A 225 7.99 0.94 21.34
N GLU A 226 9.26 0.81 21.67
CA GLU A 226 10.20 1.94 21.77
C GLU A 226 10.39 2.63 20.42
N SER A 227 10.55 1.88 19.33
CA SER A 227 10.62 2.42 17.97
C SER A 227 9.35 3.19 17.58
N LEU A 228 8.17 2.61 17.83
CA LEU A 228 6.86 3.25 17.62
C LEU A 228 6.74 4.57 18.37
N LEU A 229 7.10 4.59 19.66
CA LEU A 229 7.05 5.80 20.49
C LEU A 229 8.04 6.86 19.99
N THR A 230 9.24 6.44 19.60
CA THR A 230 10.27 7.32 19.05
C THR A 230 9.80 7.98 17.76
N LEU A 231 9.23 7.19 16.83
CA LEU A 231 8.64 7.68 15.59
C LEU A 231 7.49 8.65 15.84
N ALA A 232 6.58 8.33 16.75
CA ALA A 232 5.47 9.21 17.11
C ALA A 232 5.96 10.54 17.75
N GLY A 233 7.01 10.50 18.57
CA GLY A 233 7.65 11.69 19.13
C GLY A 233 8.33 12.55 18.07
N ARG A 234 9.02 11.93 17.10
CA ARG A 234 9.62 12.62 15.96
C ARG A 234 8.55 13.35 15.13
N MET A 235 7.42 12.70 14.89
CA MET A 235 6.28 13.30 14.17
C MET A 235 5.73 14.55 14.88
N ASP A 236 5.56 14.48 16.20
CA ASP A 236 5.07 15.62 16.99
C ASP A 236 6.04 16.79 16.96
N HIS A 237 7.35 16.53 16.95
CA HIS A 237 8.36 17.58 16.83
C HIS A 237 8.37 18.27 15.47
N ILE A 238 8.21 17.51 14.38
CA ILE A 238 8.27 18.05 13.01
C ILE A 238 6.96 18.75 12.63
N HIS A 239 5.81 18.21 13.03
CA HIS A 239 4.49 18.65 12.55
C HIS A 239 3.60 19.28 13.63
N TYR A 240 4.10 19.48 14.85
CA TYR A 240 3.35 20.04 15.99
C TYR A 240 2.03 19.28 16.25
N SER A 241 2.06 17.94 16.14
CA SER A 241 0.91 17.07 16.37
C SER A 241 0.82 16.57 17.82
N ASN A 242 -0.23 15.79 18.10
CA ASN A 242 -0.46 15.09 19.37
C ASN A 242 -0.41 13.55 19.19
N LEU A 243 0.38 13.06 18.23
CA LEU A 243 0.43 11.65 17.85
C LEU A 243 1.03 10.79 18.96
N LEU A 244 2.13 11.21 19.60
CA LEU A 244 2.72 10.48 20.72
C LEU A 244 1.71 10.30 21.86
N LYS A 245 0.91 11.34 22.16
CA LYS A 245 -0.16 11.27 23.16
C LYS A 245 -1.22 10.22 22.80
N ASN A 246 -1.63 10.16 21.54
CA ASN A 246 -2.63 9.21 21.07
C ASN A 246 -2.11 7.76 21.11
N VAL A 247 -0.88 7.54 20.64
CA VAL A 247 -0.19 6.24 20.70
C VAL A 247 -0.07 5.76 22.15
N LEU A 248 0.40 6.61 23.06
CA LEU A 248 0.48 6.30 24.49
C LEU A 248 -0.89 5.98 25.09
N SER A 249 -1.94 6.70 24.70
CA SER A 249 -3.30 6.44 25.19
C SER A 249 -3.80 5.05 24.79
N ILE A 250 -3.53 4.62 23.55
CA ILE A 250 -3.89 3.28 23.06
C ILE A 250 -3.10 2.21 23.83
N LEU A 251 -1.77 2.35 23.90
CA LEU A 251 -0.90 1.39 24.60
C LEU A 251 -1.26 1.28 26.09
N PHE A 252 -1.50 2.40 26.78
CA PHE A 252 -1.88 2.38 28.20
C PHE A 252 -3.24 1.73 28.45
N LYS A 253 -4.20 1.91 27.52
CA LYS A 253 -5.49 1.20 27.59
C LYS A 253 -5.25 -0.31 27.51
N ARG A 254 -4.42 -0.76 26.56
CA ARG A 254 -4.06 -2.18 26.39
C ARG A 254 -3.34 -2.74 27.61
N VAL A 255 -2.31 -2.07 28.13
CA VAL A 255 -1.56 -2.49 29.33
C VAL A 255 -2.49 -2.73 30.53
N LYS A 256 -3.45 -1.82 30.77
CA LYS A 256 -4.42 -1.98 31.87
C LYS A 256 -5.35 -3.17 31.67
N GLN A 257 -5.66 -3.53 30.42
CA GLN A 257 -6.58 -4.61 30.08
C GLN A 257 -5.91 -5.98 30.08
N THR A 258 -4.64 -6.06 29.66
CA THR A 258 -3.99 -7.35 29.34
C THR A 258 -2.80 -7.69 30.21
N ALA A 259 -2.04 -6.70 30.69
CA ALA A 259 -0.73 -6.95 31.31
C ALA A 259 -0.77 -6.98 32.84
N GLY A 260 -1.89 -6.61 33.48
CA GLY A 260 -2.01 -6.53 34.95
C GLY A 260 -1.07 -5.52 35.64
N ALA A 261 -0.21 -4.85 34.88
CA ALA A 261 0.76 -3.87 35.35
C ALA A 261 0.18 -2.45 35.27
N THR A 262 0.72 -1.54 36.09
CA THR A 262 0.41 -0.12 35.93
C THR A 262 1.12 0.42 34.67
N PRO A 263 0.49 1.34 33.90
CA PRO A 263 1.12 1.96 32.73
C PRO A 263 2.50 2.58 33.01
N LYS A 264 2.71 3.11 34.22
CA LYS A 264 3.99 3.70 34.63
C LYS A 264 5.07 2.64 34.82
N ALA A 265 4.73 1.52 35.46
CA ALA A 265 5.68 0.42 35.66
C ALA A 265 6.09 -0.20 34.32
N TRP A 266 5.11 -0.48 33.46
CA TRP A 266 5.35 -0.98 32.11
C TRP A 266 6.24 -0.02 31.30
N LEU A 267 5.92 1.28 31.26
CA LEU A 267 6.70 2.24 30.49
C LEU A 267 8.18 2.32 30.93
N ASN A 268 8.44 2.24 32.25
CA ASN A 268 9.81 2.24 32.77
C ASN A 268 10.61 1.01 32.36
N ASP A 269 9.94 -0.13 32.18
CA ASP A 269 10.54 -1.40 31.77
C ASP A 269 10.69 -1.53 30.24
N THR A 270 9.82 -0.86 29.49
CA THR A 270 9.77 -0.93 28.02
C THR A 270 10.67 0.09 27.34
N VAL A 271 10.75 1.32 27.86
CA VAL A 271 11.43 2.43 27.20
C VAL A 271 12.80 2.63 27.84
N SER A 272 13.87 2.44 27.08
CA SER A 272 15.25 2.58 27.54
C SER A 272 15.86 3.96 27.20
N ASP A 273 15.45 4.56 26.08
CA ASP A 273 16.02 5.79 25.56
C ASP A 273 15.63 7.03 26.40
N ARG A 274 16.64 7.88 26.66
CA ARG A 274 16.47 9.04 27.54
C ARG A 274 15.67 10.15 26.88
N GLN A 275 15.86 10.38 25.58
CA GLN A 275 15.18 11.45 24.85
C GLN A 275 13.69 11.18 24.78
N ILE A 276 13.30 9.96 24.39
CA ILE A 276 11.89 9.58 24.32
C ILE A 276 11.24 9.59 25.71
N ARG A 277 11.95 9.17 26.78
CA ARG A 277 11.45 9.32 28.17
C ARG A 277 11.13 10.78 28.51
N HIS A 278 11.97 11.72 28.10
CA HIS A 278 11.72 13.15 28.30
C HIS A 278 10.50 13.64 27.50
N SER A 279 10.39 13.24 26.23
CA SER A 279 9.23 13.55 25.38
C SER A 279 7.92 13.02 25.96
N ILE A 280 7.91 11.78 26.44
CA ILE A 280 6.74 11.17 27.08
C ILE A 280 6.38 11.93 28.36
N ALA A 281 7.37 12.25 29.21
CA ALA A 281 7.11 13.01 30.43
C ALA A 281 6.51 14.39 30.14
N ALA A 282 6.96 15.08 29.09
CA ALA A 282 6.40 16.36 28.65
C ALA A 282 4.94 16.22 28.19
N VAL A 283 4.64 15.22 27.36
CA VAL A 283 3.29 14.92 26.88
C VAL A 283 2.33 14.53 28.02
N LEU A 284 2.81 13.80 29.02
CA LEU A 284 2.00 13.41 30.18
C LEU A 284 1.75 14.58 31.15
N LYS A 285 2.68 15.55 31.23
CA LYS A 285 2.55 16.75 32.06
C LYS A 285 1.64 17.82 31.44
N SER A 286 1.47 17.85 30.13
CA SER A 286 0.60 18.83 29.43
C SER A 286 -0.90 18.65 29.73
N LYS A 287 -1.27 17.71 30.62
CA LYS A 287 -2.63 17.40 31.09
C LYS A 287 -3.31 18.52 31.92
N LYS A 288 -2.84 19.77 31.86
CA LYS A 288 -3.37 20.90 32.64
C LYS A 288 -4.04 22.01 31.82
N ILE A 289 -4.27 21.82 30.52
CA ILE A 289 -5.12 22.73 29.73
C ILE A 289 -6.03 21.89 28.84
N GLY A 290 -7.34 22.01 29.09
CA GLY A 290 -8.43 21.22 28.53
C GLY A 290 -9.53 21.09 29.57
#